data_AF-A0A5A8U7Z7-F1
#
_entry.id   AF-A0A5A8U7Z7-F1
#
_cell.length_a   1.000
_cell.length_b   1.000
_cell.length_c   1.000
_cell.angle_alpha   90.00
_cell.angle_beta   90.00
_cell.angle_gamma   90.00
#
_symmetry.space_group_name_H-M   'P 1'
#
loop_
_entity.id
_entity.type
_entity.pdbx_description
1 polymer ?
#
loop_
_entity_poly.entity_id
_entity_poly.type
_entity_poly.pdbx_seq_one_letter_code
_entity_poly.pdbx_strand_id
1 'polypeptide(L)' 'MKKFNTKAIREGYKTTNEQEHSEAIFLTSSFRFDSAEQAAARFAKEEEGNIYA' A
#
# COMPACT_ATOMS: atom_id res chain seq x y z
N MET A 1 -9.65 -16.75 -17.24
CA MET A 1 -8.34 -16.19 -16.79
C MET A 1 -8.03 -14.95 -17.63
N LYS A 2 -7.69 -13.79 -17.03
CA LYS A 2 -7.31 -12.59 -17.81
C LYS A 2 -6.01 -12.86 -18.58
N LYS A 3 -5.88 -12.30 -19.80
CA LYS A 3 -4.67 -12.43 -20.65
C LYS A 3 -3.48 -11.70 -19.99
N PHE A 4 -2.25 -12.15 -20.26
CA PHE A 4 -1.02 -11.55 -19.72
C PHE A 4 -0.94 -10.05 -19.95
N ASN A 5 -1.21 -9.58 -21.18
CA ASN A 5 -1.17 -8.16 -21.52
C ASN A 5 -2.11 -7.31 -20.66
N THR A 6 -3.29 -7.85 -20.29
CA THR A 6 -4.23 -7.14 -19.41
C THR A 6 -3.70 -7.07 -17.98
N LYS A 7 -3.09 -8.16 -17.49
CA LYS A 7 -2.48 -8.22 -16.16
C LYS A 7 -1.30 -7.25 -16.04
N ALA A 8 -0.40 -7.27 -17.01
CA ALA A 8 0.77 -6.39 -17.05
C ALA A 8 0.44 -4.89 -17.01
N ILE A 9 -0.75 -4.49 -17.47
CA ILE A 9 -1.18 -3.08 -17.48
C ILE A 9 -1.98 -2.70 -16.23
N ARG A 10 -2.66 -3.65 -15.57
CA ARG A 10 -3.73 -3.33 -14.60
C ARG A 10 -3.66 -4.07 -13.26
N GLU A 11 -2.88 -5.12 -13.14
CA GLU A 11 -2.80 -5.93 -11.91
C GLU A 11 -1.81 -5.29 -10.92
N GLY A 12 -2.11 -5.37 -9.62
CA GLY A 12 -1.25 -4.83 -8.55
C GLY A 12 -1.52 -3.37 -8.18
N TYR A 13 -2.09 -2.57 -9.08
CA TYR A 13 -2.40 -1.16 -8.83
C TYR A 13 -3.64 -0.97 -7.94
N LYS A 14 -3.52 -0.16 -6.89
CA LYS A 14 -4.63 0.32 -6.05
C LYS A 14 -4.70 1.84 -6.11
N THR A 15 -5.80 2.38 -6.65
CA THR A 15 -6.05 3.82 -6.70
C THR A 15 -6.21 4.40 -5.30
N THR A 16 -5.63 5.56 -5.06
CA THR A 16 -5.91 6.32 -3.83
C THR A 16 -7.26 7.04 -3.93
N ASN A 17 -7.61 7.80 -2.89
CA ASN A 17 -8.81 8.65 -2.91
C ASN A 17 -8.72 9.79 -3.94
N GLU A 18 -7.53 10.08 -4.49
CA GLU A 18 -7.32 11.10 -5.52
C GLU A 18 -7.76 10.65 -6.92
N GLN A 19 -8.15 9.37 -7.08
CA GLN A 19 -8.66 8.80 -8.34
C GLN A 19 -7.70 8.97 -9.52
N GLU A 20 -6.41 8.83 -9.25
CA GLU A 20 -5.37 8.99 -10.25
C GLU A 20 -5.40 7.87 -11.31
N HIS A 21 -4.94 8.17 -12.52
CA HIS A 21 -4.89 7.19 -13.62
C HIS A 21 -3.64 6.31 -13.60
N SER A 22 -2.55 6.83 -13.04
CA SER A 22 -1.23 6.18 -12.96
C SER A 22 -0.87 5.96 -11.50
N GLU A 23 -0.11 4.91 -11.21
CA GLU A 23 0.24 4.57 -9.83
C GLU A 23 0.98 5.70 -9.10
N ALA A 24 0.55 5.97 -7.86
CA ALA A 24 1.13 7.01 -7.03
C ALA A 24 2.56 6.64 -6.58
N ILE A 25 3.45 7.63 -6.54
CA ILE A 25 4.81 7.47 -6.01
C ILE A 25 4.85 8.01 -4.58
N PHE A 26 4.97 7.12 -3.59
CA PHE A 26 5.07 7.48 -2.17
C PHE A 26 6.52 7.72 -1.76
N LEU A 27 7.03 8.93 -2.00
CA LEU A 27 8.41 9.34 -1.64
C LEU A 27 8.56 9.61 -0.14
N THR A 28 8.47 8.55 0.67
CA THR A 28 8.67 8.59 2.13
C THR A 28 9.42 7.35 2.59
N SER A 29 10.21 7.49 3.66
CA SER A 29 10.84 6.35 4.35
C SER A 29 9.97 5.75 5.45
N SER A 30 9.00 6.51 5.96
CA SER A 30 8.21 6.11 7.15
C SER A 30 6.72 6.44 6.99
N PHE A 31 5.91 5.80 7.84
CA PHE A 31 4.45 5.91 7.83
C PHE A 31 3.93 6.26 9.23
N ARG A 32 2.86 7.05 9.28
CA ARG A 32 2.18 7.37 10.54
C ARG A 32 1.28 6.21 10.96
N PHE A 33 1.14 6.04 12.27
CA PHE A 33 0.16 5.14 12.88
C PHE A 33 -0.98 5.96 13.49
N ASP A 34 -2.17 5.38 13.55
CA ASP A 34 -3.35 6.01 14.15
C ASP A 34 -3.25 6.05 15.68
N SER A 35 -2.55 5.07 16.28
CA SER A 35 -2.25 5.03 17.72
C SER A 35 -0.95 4.27 18.02
N ALA A 36 -0.48 4.35 19.26
CA ALA A 36 0.70 3.60 19.72
C ALA A 36 0.45 2.08 19.72
N GLU A 37 -0.78 1.67 20.03
CA GLU A 37 -1.22 0.28 20.01
C GLU A 37 -1.21 -0.28 18.58
N GLN A 38 -1.66 0.50 17.58
CA GLN A 38 -1.58 0.10 16.17
C GLN A 38 -0.13 -0.08 15.72
N ALA A 39 0.76 0.84 16.13
CA ALA A 39 2.19 0.69 15.86
C ALA A 39 2.70 -0.64 16.42
N ALA A 40 2.44 -0.92 17.70
CA ALA A 40 2.86 -2.17 18.36
C ALA A 40 2.33 -3.42 17.64
N ALA A 41 1.04 -3.44 17.27
CA ALA A 41 0.41 -4.54 16.55
C ALA A 41 1.07 -4.81 15.18
N ARG A 42 1.40 -3.76 14.42
CA ARG A 42 2.12 -3.91 13.14
C ARG A 42 3.55 -4.43 13.34
N PHE A 43 4.27 -3.91 14.33
CA PHE A 43 5.61 -4.43 14.67
C PHE A 43 5.56 -5.90 15.13
N ALA A 44 4.49 -6.31 15.81
CA ALA A 44 4.25 -7.70 16.22
C ALA A 44 3.73 -8.61 15.10
N LYS A 45 3.45 -8.07 13.90
CA LYS A 45 2.81 -8.76 12.75
C LYS A 45 1.39 -9.27 13.05
N GLU A 46 0.72 -8.68 14.02
CA GLU A 46 -0.68 -8.94 14.35
C GLU A 46 -1.63 -8.15 13.44
N GLU A 47 -1.15 -7.04 12.88
CA GLU A 47 -1.83 -6.22 11.88
C GLU A 47 -0.93 -6.02 10.64
N GLU A 48 -1.50 -6.12 9.43
CA GLU A 48 -0.80 -5.74 8.20
C GLU A 48 -0.78 -4.21 8.04
N GLY A 49 0.35 -3.68 7.57
CA GLY A 49 0.46 -2.27 7.20
C GLY A 49 1.90 -1.85 6.99
N ASN A 50 2.07 -0.64 6.46
CA ASN A 50 3.40 -0.10 6.27
C ASN A 50 4.00 0.31 7.61
N ILE A 51 5.30 0.03 7.80
CA ILE A 51 6.09 0.41 8.97
C ILE A 51 7.24 1.31 8.51
N TYR A 52 8.03 0.80 7.58
CA TYR A 52 9.20 1.46 7.01
C TYR A 52 9.40 0.95 5.57
N ALA A 53 9.92 1.81 4.68
CA ALA A 53 10.14 1.51 3.26
C ALA A 53 11.54 0.95 2.96
#